data_AF-A4Z2B6-F1
#
_entry.id   AF-A4Z2B6-F1
#
_cell.length_a   1.000
_cell.length_b   1.000
_cell.length_c   1.000
_cell.angle_alpha   90.00
_cell.angle_beta   90.00
_cell.angle_gamma   90.00
#
_symmetry.space_group_name_H-M   'P 1'
#
loop_
_entity.id
_entity.type
_entity.pdbx_description
1 polymer ?
#
loop_
_entity_poly.entity_id
_entity_poly.type
_entity_poly.pdbx_seq_one_letter_code
_entity_poly.pdbx_strand_id
1 'polypeptide(L)'
;MAESHGEAKGGEAKGTASAHTEAEGGHGFPPFQKETFPSQIASLVIAFVALYVIVSRVALPKVGAVIDARQKSIDGDLAEAQRLKDESEAAMKAYETELATARARAQAIGAETRDKLAASSEAERKALEDSLAAKLAAAETSIASTRATAMSNVRGIAADAASAIVQQLTGKAPAAKTVEAAVDASLKGTA
;
A
#
# COMPACT_ATOMS: atom_id res chain seq x y z
N MET A 1 -15.49 -37.97 43.64
CA MET A 1 -15.89 -39.00 44.62
C MET A 1 -17.05 -39.75 44.01
N ALA A 2 -16.77 -40.94 43.49
CA ALA A 2 -17.75 -41.87 42.95
C ALA A 2 -18.12 -42.90 44.03
N GLU A 3 -19.08 -43.76 43.71
CA GLU A 3 -19.56 -44.95 44.45
C GLU A 3 -20.73 -44.65 45.40
N SER A 4 -21.96 -44.76 44.90
CA SER A 4 -22.75 -45.99 44.76
C SER A 4 -23.25 -46.52 46.10
N HIS A 5 -24.38 -45.98 46.55
CA HIS A 5 -25.23 -46.65 47.52
C HIS A 5 -26.16 -47.60 46.77
N GLY A 6 -25.65 -48.81 46.52
CA GLY A 6 -26.42 -49.95 46.03
C GLY A 6 -27.11 -50.68 47.18
N GLU A 7 -28.34 -51.08 46.90
CA GLU A 7 -29.33 -51.71 47.77
C GLU A 7 -28.88 -53.05 48.36
N ALA A 8 -29.19 -53.28 49.63
CA ALA A 8 -29.37 -54.62 50.19
C ALA A 8 -30.15 -54.56 51.51
N LYS A 9 -31.48 -54.69 51.45
CA LYS A 9 -32.28 -55.37 52.48
C LYS A 9 -33.56 -55.92 51.85
N GLY A 10 -33.44 -57.13 51.31
CA GLY A 10 -34.55 -58.03 51.13
C GLY A 10 -34.91 -58.70 52.47
N GLY A 11 -36.18 -59.09 52.59
CA GLY A 11 -36.66 -60.05 53.57
C GLY A 11 -37.28 -59.42 54.82
N GLU A 12 -38.59 -59.19 54.80
CA GLU A 12 -39.51 -60.09 55.51
C GLU A 12 -40.96 -59.74 55.15
N ALA A 13 -41.71 -60.80 54.87
CA ALA A 13 -43.06 -60.78 54.38
C ALA A 13 -44.04 -60.23 55.42
N LYS A 14 -44.87 -59.27 55.00
CA LYS A 14 -46.14 -58.95 55.68
C LYS A 14 -47.26 -58.91 54.65
N GLY A 15 -47.54 -60.08 54.09
CA GLY A 15 -48.80 -60.34 53.38
C GLY A 15 -49.91 -60.54 54.39
N THR A 16 -50.59 -59.47 54.79
CA THR A 16 -51.96 -59.55 55.29
C THR A 16 -52.83 -58.83 54.27
N ALA A 17 -53.30 -59.62 53.30
CA ALA A 17 -54.32 -59.23 52.35
C ALA A 17 -55.59 -58.86 53.12
N SER A 18 -55.87 -57.56 53.22
CA SER A 18 -57.20 -57.08 53.55
C SER A 18 -58.01 -57.16 52.26
N ALA A 19 -58.77 -58.24 52.15
CA ALA A 19 -59.71 -58.50 51.07
C ALA A 19 -60.85 -57.49 51.14
N HIS A 20 -60.90 -56.56 50.19
CA HIS A 20 -62.13 -55.85 49.83
C HIS A 20 -62.82 -56.69 48.77
N THR A 21 -63.69 -57.59 49.22
CA THR A 21 -64.56 -58.39 48.34
C THR A 21 -66.01 -58.11 48.73
N GLU A 22 -66.48 -56.89 48.48
CA GLU A 22 -67.91 -56.60 48.37
C GLU A 22 -68.27 -56.69 46.89
N ALA A 23 -68.81 -57.85 46.54
CA ALA A 23 -69.59 -58.06 45.34
C ALA A 23 -71.06 -57.96 45.75
N GLU A 24 -71.84 -57.09 45.12
CA GLU A 24 -73.28 -57.25 44.82
C GLU A 24 -73.77 -56.05 43.98
N GLY A 25 -74.61 -56.32 42.98
CA GLY A 25 -75.48 -55.31 42.35
C GLY A 25 -75.08 -54.90 40.93
N GLY A 26 -75.83 -55.40 39.95
CA GLY A 26 -75.63 -55.15 38.52
C GLY A 26 -75.69 -53.67 38.13
N HIS A 27 -74.52 -53.06 38.00
CA HIS A 27 -74.34 -51.74 37.42
C HIS A 27 -73.43 -51.91 36.21
N GLY A 28 -74.00 -51.74 35.02
CA GLY A 28 -73.34 -52.00 33.74
C GLY A 28 -71.97 -51.35 33.66
N PHE A 29 -71.05 -52.03 32.93
CA PHE A 29 -69.65 -51.66 32.77
C PHE A 29 -69.47 -50.13 32.85
N PRO A 30 -68.79 -49.62 33.90
CA PRO A 30 -68.83 -48.22 34.31
C PRO A 30 -68.72 -47.15 33.21
N PRO A 31 -67.91 -47.31 32.14
CA PRO A 31 -67.79 -46.28 31.12
C PRO A 31 -69.04 -46.07 30.25
N PHE A 32 -70.11 -46.87 30.38
CA PHE A 32 -71.33 -46.71 29.58
C PHE A 32 -72.52 -46.07 30.33
N GLN A 33 -72.34 -45.61 31.57
CA GLN A 33 -73.40 -44.98 32.36
C GLN A 33 -73.54 -43.49 32.02
N LYS A 34 -74.53 -43.14 31.18
CA LYS A 34 -74.74 -41.77 30.65
C LYS A 34 -74.99 -40.69 31.71
N GLU A 35 -75.46 -41.07 32.90
CA GLU A 35 -75.75 -40.13 33.99
C GLU A 35 -74.50 -39.47 34.57
N THR A 36 -73.34 -40.10 34.45
CA THR A 36 -72.07 -39.52 34.95
C THR A 36 -71.43 -38.53 33.97
N PHE A 37 -71.86 -38.51 32.70
CA PHE A 37 -71.27 -37.67 31.65
C PHE A 37 -71.37 -36.16 31.93
N PRO A 38 -72.49 -35.58 32.41
CA PRO A 38 -72.55 -34.14 32.66
C PRO A 38 -71.51 -33.67 33.68
N SER A 39 -71.28 -34.44 34.74
CA SER A 39 -70.26 -34.14 35.74
C SER A 39 -68.85 -34.26 35.16
N GLN A 40 -68.56 -35.34 34.41
CA GLN A 40 -67.28 -35.51 33.73
C GLN A 40 -67.00 -34.37 32.73
N ILE A 41 -67.99 -33.97 31.94
CA ILE A 41 -67.89 -32.84 31.00
C ILE A 41 -67.69 -31.53 31.76
N ALA A 42 -68.42 -31.27 32.85
CA ALA A 42 -68.23 -30.07 33.66
C ALA A 42 -66.81 -29.99 34.26
N SER A 43 -66.31 -31.09 34.84
CA SER A 43 -64.94 -31.18 35.34
C SER A 43 -63.90 -31.00 34.22
N LEU A 44 -64.13 -31.58 33.04
CA LEU A 44 -63.26 -31.38 31.87
C LEU A 44 -63.26 -29.92 31.41
N VAL A 45 -64.41 -29.25 31.36
CA VAL A 45 -64.51 -27.83 30.98
C VAL A 45 -63.76 -26.96 31.99
N ILE A 46 -63.94 -27.20 33.30
CA ILE A 46 -63.22 -26.46 34.35
C ILE A 46 -61.70 -26.69 34.23
N ALA A 47 -61.27 -27.94 34.11
CA ALA A 47 -59.86 -28.28 33.94
C ALA A 47 -59.28 -27.69 32.65
N PHE A 48 -60.05 -27.70 31.56
CA PHE A 48 -59.67 -27.11 30.28
C PHE A 48 -59.54 -25.59 30.36
N VAL A 49 -60.48 -24.90 31.02
CA VAL A 49 -60.40 -23.44 31.25
C VAL A 49 -59.20 -23.10 32.13
N ALA A 50 -58.97 -23.84 33.21
CA ALA A 50 -57.81 -23.65 34.07
C ALA A 50 -56.50 -23.85 33.29
N LEU A 51 -56.40 -24.93 32.51
CA LEU A 51 -55.26 -25.20 31.63
C LEU A 51 -55.07 -24.10 30.59
N TYR A 52 -56.13 -23.65 29.92
CA TYR A 52 -56.10 -22.58 28.93
C TYR A 52 -55.57 -21.29 29.53
N VAL A 53 -56.04 -20.90 30.72
CA VAL A 53 -55.55 -19.70 31.42
C VAL A 53 -54.07 -19.84 31.77
N ILE A 54 -53.63 -20.99 32.29
CA ILE A 54 -52.21 -21.23 32.60
C ILE A 54 -51.35 -21.15 31.34
N VAL A 55 -51.77 -21.78 30.25
CA VAL A 55 -51.04 -21.73 28.97
C VAL A 55 -50.99 -20.31 28.44
N SER A 56 -52.12 -19.60 28.43
CA SER A 56 -52.23 -18.23 27.93
C SER A 56 -51.41 -17.23 28.75
N ARG A 57 -51.38 -17.36 30.08
CA ARG A 57 -50.68 -16.41 30.97
C ARG A 57 -49.24 -16.77 31.28
N VAL A 58 -48.85 -18.05 31.20
CA VAL A 58 -47.54 -18.50 31.64
C VAL A 58 -46.75 -19.13 30.51
N ALA A 59 -47.32 -20.11 29.79
CA ALA A 59 -46.57 -20.84 28.77
C ALA A 59 -46.32 -19.97 27.51
N LEU A 60 -47.35 -19.34 26.96
CA LEU A 60 -47.24 -18.53 25.73
C LEU A 60 -46.31 -17.31 25.91
N PRO A 61 -46.39 -16.51 27.00
CA PRO A 61 -45.48 -15.38 27.19
C PRO A 61 -44.02 -15.81 27.34
N LYS A 62 -43.75 -16.97 27.96
CA LYS A 62 -42.39 -17.52 28.07
C LYS A 62 -41.83 -17.94 26.71
N VAL A 63 -42.64 -18.59 25.87
CA VAL A 63 -42.23 -18.96 24.51
C VAL A 63 -41.98 -17.72 23.66
N GLY A 64 -42.88 -16.73 23.71
CA GLY A 64 -42.69 -15.44 23.03
C GLY A 64 -41.42 -14.73 23.47
N ALA A 65 -41.15 -14.66 24.78
CA ALA A 65 -39.94 -14.03 25.31
C ALA A 65 -38.64 -14.71 24.82
N VAL A 66 -38.63 -16.04 24.67
CA VAL A 66 -37.46 -16.77 24.14
C VAL A 66 -37.27 -16.49 22.65
N ILE A 67 -38.36 -16.44 21.87
CA ILE A 67 -38.30 -16.09 20.45
C ILE A 67 -37.79 -14.66 20.28
N ASP A 68 -38.35 -13.71 21.02
CA ASP A 68 -37.93 -12.30 20.97
C ASP A 68 -36.47 -12.12 21.40
N ALA A 69 -36.01 -12.84 22.42
CA ALA A 69 -34.62 -12.79 22.86
C ALA A 69 -33.66 -13.31 21.78
N ARG A 70 -34.01 -14.43 21.13
CA ARG A 70 -33.21 -14.98 20.01
C ARG A 70 -33.22 -14.05 18.81
N GLN A 71 -34.38 -13.50 18.45
CA GLN A 71 -34.51 -12.55 17.36
C GLN A 71 -33.64 -11.32 17.60
N LYS A 72 -33.69 -10.73 18.81
CA LYS A 72 -32.85 -9.60 19.20
C LYS A 72 -31.35 -9.92 19.14
N SER A 73 -30.94 -11.11 19.55
CA SER A 73 -29.55 -11.54 19.45
C SER A 73 -29.12 -11.63 17.98
N ILE A 74 -29.92 -12.31 17.15
CA ILE A 74 -29.63 -12.45 15.71
C ILE A 74 -29.56 -11.09 15.04
N ASP A 75 -30.52 -10.20 15.29
CA ASP A 75 -30.55 -8.87 14.70
C ASP A 75 -29.34 -8.03 15.17
N GLY A 76 -28.97 -8.13 16.45
CA GLY A 76 -27.78 -7.49 17.01
C GLY A 76 -26.49 -8.01 16.38
N ASP A 77 -26.34 -9.32 16.26
CA ASP A 77 -25.16 -9.98 15.67
C ASP A 77 -25.05 -9.64 14.17
N LEU A 78 -26.16 -9.60 13.44
CA LEU A 78 -26.19 -9.19 12.03
C LEU A 78 -25.83 -7.70 11.86
N ALA A 79 -26.35 -6.83 12.73
CA ALA A 79 -26.02 -5.41 12.69
C ALA A 79 -24.53 -5.17 12.97
N GLU A 80 -23.96 -5.88 13.95
CA GLU A 80 -22.53 -5.79 14.27
C GLU A 80 -21.67 -6.37 13.14
N ALA A 81 -22.06 -7.51 12.57
CA ALA A 81 -21.37 -8.08 11.40
C ALA A 81 -21.39 -7.12 10.20
N GLN A 82 -22.53 -6.46 9.94
CA GLN A 82 -22.64 -5.46 8.89
C GLN A 82 -21.75 -4.25 9.18
N ARG A 83 -21.74 -3.75 10.42
CA ARG A 83 -20.89 -2.64 10.84
C ARG A 83 -19.41 -2.95 10.64
N LEU A 84 -18.96 -4.13 11.06
CA LEU A 84 -17.58 -4.58 10.89
C LEU A 84 -17.20 -4.78 9.42
N LYS A 85 -18.14 -5.26 8.60
CA LYS A 85 -17.97 -5.36 7.14
C LYS A 85 -17.79 -3.98 6.51
N ASP A 86 -18.65 -3.03 6.84
CA ASP A 86 -18.58 -1.67 6.32
C ASP A 86 -17.29 -0.96 6.73
N GLU A 87 -16.87 -1.13 7.99
CA GLU A 87 -15.59 -0.63 8.50
C GLU A 87 -14.40 -1.23 7.76
N SER A 88 -14.43 -2.54 7.52
CA SER A 88 -13.38 -3.25 6.77
C SER A 88 -13.32 -2.79 5.31
N GLU A 89 -14.47 -2.63 4.65
CA GLU A 89 -14.54 -2.12 3.27
C GLU A 89 -14.04 -0.67 3.17
N ALA A 90 -14.40 0.17 4.13
CA ALA A 90 -13.91 1.54 4.21
C ALA A 90 -12.39 1.58 4.42
N ALA A 91 -11.86 0.75 5.32
CA ALA A 91 -10.43 0.62 5.57
C ALA A 91 -9.66 0.12 4.34
N MET A 92 -10.19 -0.90 3.66
CA MET A 92 -9.63 -1.41 2.41
C MET A 92 -9.60 -0.34 1.33
N LYS A 93 -10.71 0.37 1.12
CA LYS A 93 -10.78 1.46 0.12
C LYS A 93 -9.81 2.59 0.45
N ALA A 94 -9.68 2.97 1.71
CA ALA A 94 -8.72 3.98 2.15
C ALA A 94 -7.28 3.51 1.89
N TYR A 95 -6.95 2.27 2.26
CA TYR A 95 -5.65 1.67 2.01
C TYR A 95 -5.30 1.63 0.51
N GLU A 96 -6.23 1.19 -0.34
CA GLU A 96 -6.04 1.16 -1.79
C GLU A 96 -5.83 2.56 -2.38
N THR A 97 -6.57 3.54 -1.89
CA THR A 97 -6.45 4.95 -2.31
C THR A 97 -5.10 5.54 -1.91
N GLU A 98 -4.65 5.29 -0.68
CA GLU A 98 -3.34 5.72 -0.20
C GLU A 98 -2.21 5.04 -0.95
N LEU A 99 -2.32 3.74 -1.23
CA LEU A 99 -1.34 3.01 -2.05
C LEU A 99 -1.27 3.55 -3.48
N ALA A 100 -2.42 3.82 -4.11
CA ALA A 100 -2.47 4.42 -5.44
C ALA A 100 -1.84 5.82 -5.45
N THR A 101 -2.16 6.64 -4.45
CA THR A 101 -1.60 7.99 -4.28
C THR A 101 -0.09 7.95 -4.04
N ALA A 102 0.39 7.03 -3.19
CA ALA A 102 1.82 6.85 -2.94
C ALA A 102 2.57 6.42 -4.21
N ARG A 103 2.00 5.49 -4.99
CA ARG A 103 2.57 5.08 -6.29
C ARG A 103 2.61 6.24 -7.29
N ALA A 104 1.53 7.01 -7.41
CA ALA A 104 1.48 8.17 -8.29
C ALA A 104 2.51 9.24 -7.89
N ARG A 105 2.65 9.52 -6.58
CA ARG A 105 3.68 10.43 -6.06
C ARG A 105 5.09 9.93 -6.35
N ALA A 106 5.37 8.65 -6.14
CA ALA A 106 6.67 8.07 -6.44
C ALA A 106 7.03 8.18 -7.94
N GLN A 107 6.05 7.92 -8.82
CA GLN A 107 6.23 8.09 -10.26
C GLN A 107 6.47 9.56 -10.64
N ALA A 108 5.70 10.49 -10.06
CA ALA A 108 5.86 11.93 -10.27
C ALA A 108 7.24 12.42 -9.83
N ILE A 109 7.69 12.03 -8.63
CA ILE A 109 9.03 12.35 -8.11
C ILE A 109 10.11 11.79 -9.05
N GLY A 110 9.94 10.55 -9.51
CA GLY A 110 10.87 9.92 -10.43
C GLY A 110 10.95 10.64 -11.78
N ALA A 111 9.82 11.08 -12.33
CA ALA A 111 9.78 11.87 -13.56
C ALA A 111 10.41 13.26 -13.37
N GLU A 112 9.98 13.99 -12.36
CA GLU A 112 10.49 15.33 -12.05
C GLU A 112 12.01 15.33 -11.80
N THR A 113 12.52 14.31 -11.12
CA THR A 113 13.97 14.17 -10.88
C THR A 113 14.73 13.94 -12.18
N ARG A 114 14.20 13.10 -13.08
CA ARG A 114 14.82 12.86 -14.41
C ARG A 114 14.83 14.14 -15.24
N ASP A 115 13.71 14.85 -15.28
CA ASP A 115 13.58 16.08 -16.06
C ASP A 115 14.53 17.17 -15.55
N LYS A 116 14.61 17.34 -14.22
CA LYS A 116 15.57 18.25 -13.57
C LYS A 116 17.02 17.87 -13.87
N LEU A 117 17.37 16.59 -13.76
CA LEU A 117 18.73 16.12 -14.05
C LEU A 117 19.10 16.31 -15.52
N ALA A 118 18.18 16.01 -16.44
CA ALA A 118 18.39 16.23 -17.86
C ALA A 118 18.59 17.71 -18.18
N ALA A 119 17.76 18.59 -17.61
CA ALA A 119 17.90 20.04 -17.78
C ALA A 119 19.22 20.57 -17.20
N SER A 120 19.63 20.09 -16.02
CA SER A 120 20.92 20.47 -15.40
C SER A 120 22.10 19.99 -16.23
N SER A 121 22.08 18.74 -16.69
CA SER A 121 23.14 18.16 -17.52
C SER A 121 23.28 18.90 -18.85
N GLU A 122 22.16 19.28 -19.47
CA GLU A 122 22.17 20.06 -20.71
C GLU A 122 22.72 21.47 -20.50
N ALA A 123 22.34 22.14 -19.41
CA ALA A 123 22.87 23.45 -19.06
C ALA A 123 24.38 23.42 -18.77
N GLU A 124 24.85 22.42 -18.02
CA GLU A 124 26.27 22.21 -17.74
C GLU A 124 27.07 21.88 -19.00
N ARG A 125 26.52 21.01 -19.87
CA ARG A 125 27.12 20.68 -21.17
C ARG A 125 27.30 21.93 -22.02
N LYS A 126 26.26 22.76 -22.13
CA LYS A 126 26.32 24.01 -22.90
C LYS A 126 27.33 25.00 -22.32
N ALA A 127 27.34 25.18 -21.01
CA ALA A 127 28.30 26.06 -20.35
C ALA A 127 29.76 25.59 -20.55
N LEU A 128 29.98 24.26 -20.52
CA LEU A 128 31.28 23.67 -20.81
C LEU A 128 31.69 23.89 -22.27
N GLU A 129 30.78 23.70 -23.22
CA GLU A 129 31.02 23.94 -24.64
C GLU A 129 31.39 25.39 -24.92
N ASP A 130 30.65 26.35 -24.34
CA ASP A 130 30.95 27.78 -24.47
C ASP A 130 32.33 28.12 -23.89
N SER A 131 32.68 27.54 -22.73
CA SER A 131 34.00 27.70 -22.10
C SER A 131 35.12 27.11 -22.95
N LEU A 132 34.91 25.94 -23.54
CA LEU A 132 35.88 25.28 -24.40
C LEU A 132 36.08 26.05 -25.70
N ALA A 133 35.01 26.56 -26.31
CA ALA A 133 35.09 27.40 -27.51
C ALA A 133 35.88 28.69 -27.25
N ALA A 134 35.62 29.36 -26.13
CA ALA A 134 36.37 30.56 -25.74
C ALA A 134 37.86 30.27 -25.49
N LYS A 135 38.17 29.15 -24.82
CA LYS A 135 39.56 28.71 -24.59
C LYS A 135 40.26 28.37 -25.89
N LEU A 136 39.58 27.71 -26.82
CA LEU A 136 40.12 27.36 -28.12
C LEU A 136 40.46 28.63 -28.92
N ALA A 137 39.54 29.59 -29.01
CA ALA A 137 39.78 30.87 -29.70
C ALA A 137 40.93 31.68 -29.07
N ALA A 138 41.03 31.70 -27.73
CA ALA A 138 42.14 32.35 -27.04
C ALA A 138 43.48 31.65 -27.30
N ALA A 139 43.49 30.31 -27.32
CA ALA A 139 44.68 29.53 -27.64
C ALA A 139 45.13 29.78 -29.09
N GLU A 140 44.20 29.79 -30.05
CA GLU A 140 44.48 30.10 -31.45
C GLU A 140 45.09 31.50 -31.62
N THR A 141 44.53 32.51 -30.94
CA THR A 141 45.06 33.89 -30.93
C THR A 141 46.48 33.95 -30.35
N SER A 142 46.72 33.25 -29.24
CA SER A 142 48.03 33.16 -28.60
C SER A 142 49.07 32.48 -29.50
N ILE A 143 48.70 31.38 -30.15
CA ILE A 143 49.55 30.67 -31.11
C ILE A 143 49.89 31.59 -32.29
N ALA A 144 48.91 32.30 -32.84
CA ALA A 144 49.13 33.24 -33.94
C ALA A 144 50.09 34.37 -33.57
N SER A 145 49.91 34.96 -32.38
CA SER A 145 50.78 36.03 -31.85
C SER A 145 52.20 35.55 -31.60
N THR A 146 52.35 34.38 -30.97
CA THR A 146 53.66 33.75 -30.72
C THR A 146 54.37 33.43 -32.02
N ARG A 147 53.64 32.88 -33.00
CA ARG A 147 54.17 32.62 -34.35
C ARG A 147 54.64 33.90 -35.02
N ALA A 148 53.85 34.97 -34.99
CA ALA A 148 54.22 36.26 -35.59
C ALA A 148 55.49 36.83 -34.94
N THR A 149 55.58 36.77 -33.61
CA THR A 149 56.76 37.21 -32.85
C THR A 149 57.99 36.38 -33.20
N ALA A 150 57.86 35.05 -33.23
CA ALA A 150 58.95 34.15 -33.59
C ALA A 150 59.46 34.40 -35.02
N MET A 151 58.55 34.59 -35.99
CA MET A 151 58.92 34.92 -37.37
C MET A 151 59.61 36.29 -37.48
N SER A 152 59.17 37.29 -36.70
CA SER A 152 59.84 38.59 -36.63
C SER A 152 61.25 38.48 -36.07
N ASN A 153 61.44 37.69 -35.01
CA ASN A 153 62.76 37.45 -34.42
C ASN A 153 63.69 36.72 -35.40
N VAL A 154 63.19 35.72 -36.13
CA VAL A 154 63.95 35.01 -37.18
C VAL A 154 64.37 35.99 -38.28
N ARG A 155 63.47 36.86 -38.74
CA ARG A 155 63.77 37.91 -39.73
C ARG A 155 64.88 38.85 -39.24
N GLY A 156 64.80 39.30 -37.98
CA GLY A 156 65.83 40.15 -37.36
C GLY A 156 67.19 39.47 -37.30
N ILE A 157 67.25 38.23 -36.78
CA ILE A 157 68.49 37.43 -36.72
C ILE A 157 69.08 37.21 -38.12
N ALA A 158 68.24 36.91 -39.11
CA ALA A 158 68.69 36.73 -40.48
C ALA A 158 69.27 38.02 -41.09
N ALA A 159 68.65 39.18 -40.83
CA ALA A 159 69.14 40.47 -41.27
C ALA A 159 70.46 40.85 -40.60
N ASP A 160 70.59 40.64 -39.29
CA ASP A 160 71.81 40.91 -38.54
C ASP A 160 72.96 40.00 -39.02
N ALA A 161 72.70 38.70 -39.18
CA ALA A 161 73.68 37.74 -39.68
C ALA A 161 74.11 38.07 -41.12
N ALA A 162 73.17 38.37 -42.02
CA ALA A 162 73.48 38.77 -43.39
C ALA A 162 74.31 40.07 -43.44
N SER A 163 73.96 41.07 -42.61
CA SER A 163 74.71 42.32 -42.52
C SER A 163 76.14 42.10 -42.07
N ALA A 164 76.34 41.29 -41.01
CA ALA A 164 77.66 40.94 -40.49
C ALA A 164 78.50 40.17 -41.53
N ILE A 165 77.90 39.21 -42.25
CA ILE A 165 78.57 38.46 -43.31
C ILE A 165 79.01 39.41 -44.44
N VAL A 166 78.15 40.30 -44.92
CA VAL A 166 78.49 41.25 -45.99
C VAL A 166 79.56 42.24 -45.55
N GLN A 167 79.51 42.73 -44.30
CA GLN A 167 80.53 43.61 -43.75
C GLN A 167 81.90 42.90 -43.67
N GLN A 168 81.92 41.64 -43.24
CA GLN A 168 83.15 40.84 -43.17
C GLN A 168 83.75 40.58 -44.56
N LEU A 169 82.92 40.34 -45.58
CA LEU A 169 83.37 40.04 -46.95
C LEU A 169 83.78 41.28 -47.74
N THR A 170 83.14 42.44 -47.52
CA THR A 170 83.36 43.66 -48.32
C THR A 170 84.13 44.75 -47.60
N GLY A 171 84.31 44.63 -46.27
CA GLY A 171 84.90 45.66 -45.42
C GLY A 171 84.01 46.88 -45.18
N LYS A 172 82.76 46.89 -45.68
CA LYS A 172 81.82 48.01 -45.54
C LYS A 172 80.47 47.52 -45.01
N ALA A 173 79.89 48.26 -44.07
CA ALA A 173 78.55 47.96 -43.58
C ALA A 173 77.52 48.14 -44.71
N PRO A 174 76.69 47.12 -45.04
CA PRO A 174 75.65 47.27 -46.05
C PRO A 174 74.52 48.18 -45.54
N ALA A 175 73.76 48.77 -46.47
CA ALA A 175 72.59 49.55 -46.11
C ALA A 175 71.49 48.63 -45.55
N ALA A 176 71.01 48.93 -44.33
CA ALA A 176 70.02 48.11 -43.61
C ALA A 176 68.78 47.77 -44.45
N LYS A 177 68.21 48.77 -45.15
CA LYS A 177 67.04 48.57 -46.03
C LYS A 177 67.30 47.57 -47.16
N THR A 178 68.52 47.52 -47.70
CA THR A 178 68.89 46.58 -48.77
C THR A 178 68.97 45.16 -48.23
N VAL A 179 69.54 44.99 -47.03
CA VAL A 179 69.61 43.69 -46.35
C VAL A 179 68.22 43.19 -46.00
N GLU A 180 67.38 44.02 -45.37
CA GLU A 180 66.00 43.67 -45.04
C GLU A 180 65.20 43.25 -46.27
N ALA A 181 65.30 44.00 -47.38
CA ALA A 181 64.62 43.65 -48.63
C ALA A 181 65.12 42.33 -49.21
N ALA A 182 66.42 42.05 -49.14
CA ALA A 182 67.00 40.79 -49.61
C ALA A 182 66.59 39.60 -48.73
N VAL A 183 66.51 39.79 -47.40
CA VAL A 183 65.99 38.79 -46.46
C VAL A 183 64.52 38.53 -46.73
N ASP A 184 63.71 39.57 -46.91
CA ASP A 184 62.27 39.43 -47.21
C ASP A 184 62.02 38.73 -48.55
N ALA A 185 62.83 39.02 -49.57
CA ALA A 185 62.79 38.30 -50.84
C ALA A 185 63.15 36.82 -50.66
N SER A 186 64.15 36.52 -49.83
CA SER A 186 64.58 35.14 -49.54
C SER A 186 63.52 34.37 -48.75
N LEU A 187 62.88 35.00 -47.75
CA LEU A 187 61.81 34.40 -46.95
C LEU A 187 60.53 34.12 -47.75
N LYS A 188 60.26 34.91 -48.79
CA LYS A 188 59.12 34.69 -49.71
C LYS A 188 59.44 33.69 -50.82
N GLY A 189 60.71 33.49 -51.14
CA GLY A 189 61.17 32.79 -52.35
C GLY A 189 61.42 31.28 -52.23
N THR A 190 61.17 30.66 -51.07
CA THR A 190 61.34 29.20 -50.87
C THR A 190 60.01 28.46 -50.65
N ALA A 191 58.92 28.93 -51.24
CA ALA A 191 57.69 28.17 -51.44
C ALA A 191 57.61 27.70 -52.89
#